data_AF-A0A1A0XNW5-F1
#
_entry.id   AF-A0A1A0XNW5-F1
#
_cell.length_a   1.000
_cell.length_b   1.000
_cell.length_c   1.000
_cell.angle_alpha   90.00
_cell.angle_beta   90.00
_cell.angle_gamma   90.00
#
_symmetry.space_group_name_H-M   'P 1'
#
loop_
_entity.id
_entity.type
_entity.pdbx_description
1 polymer ?
#
loop_
_entity_poly.entity_id
_entity_poly.type
_entity_poly.pdbx_seq_one_letter_code
_entity_poly.pdbx_strand_id
1 'polypeptide(L)'
;MRGTHHGTSGHDDARAIAWFRTELEQLATLDAETITKVLDAAHTDHTTVLSIIADCLDEAYEFEAQADEASTTGDNDHAQFCRQESAAWRATVTVLRIADARQRGDHGAGRSRNIA
;
A
#
# COMPACT_ATOMS: atom_id res chain seq x y z
N MET A 1 26.26 30.41 4.71
CA MET A 1 24.90 30.42 4.14
C MET A 1 24.23 29.11 4.52
N ARG A 2 23.30 29.12 5.49
CA ARG A 2 22.62 27.92 6.03
C ARG A 2 21.44 27.59 5.14
N GLY A 3 21.45 26.41 4.52
CA GLY A 3 20.34 25.89 3.72
C GLY A 3 19.18 25.45 4.62
N THR A 4 18.08 26.19 4.56
CA THR A 4 16.78 25.83 5.11
C THR A 4 16.07 24.87 4.15
N HIS A 5 16.41 23.58 4.19
CA HIS A 5 15.72 22.52 3.42
C HIS A 5 14.58 21.84 4.21
N HIS A 6 14.22 22.34 5.39
CA HIS A 6 13.30 21.65 6.30
C HIS A 6 11.80 21.91 6.00
N GLY A 7 11.47 22.84 5.10
CA GLY A 7 10.07 23.22 4.80
C GLY A 7 9.43 22.47 3.63
N THR A 8 10.21 21.94 2.69
CA THR A 8 9.68 21.29 1.48
C THR A 8 9.38 19.81 1.69
N SER A 9 10.19 19.10 2.48
CA SER A 9 10.02 17.65 2.71
C SER A 9 8.64 17.32 3.30
N GLY A 10 8.25 17.96 4.41
CA GLY A 10 6.96 17.67 5.05
C GLY A 10 5.73 18.04 4.21
N HIS A 11 5.87 18.98 3.27
CA HIS A 11 4.80 19.30 2.31
C HIS A 11 4.68 18.23 1.23
N ASP A 12 5.80 17.74 0.71
CA ASP A 12 5.85 16.65 -0.26
C ASP A 12 5.34 15.34 0.35
N ASP A 13 5.64 15.08 1.63
CA ASP A 13 5.18 13.90 2.36
C ASP A 13 3.66 13.94 2.60
N ALA A 14 3.10 15.08 3.02
CA ALA A 14 1.67 15.23 3.19
C ALA A 14 0.91 15.01 1.87
N ARG A 15 1.47 15.52 0.76
CA ARG A 15 0.92 15.31 -0.59
C ARG A 15 1.02 13.84 -1.02
N ALA A 16 2.12 13.16 -0.69
CA ALA A 16 2.30 11.75 -0.97
C ALA A 16 1.31 10.89 -0.19
N ILE A 17 1.11 11.17 1.11
CA ILE A 17 0.14 10.47 1.97
C ILE A 17 -1.29 10.66 1.45
N ALA A 18 -1.65 11.88 1.07
CA ALA A 18 -2.95 12.16 0.46
C ALA A 18 -3.16 11.37 -0.85
N TRP A 19 -2.13 11.31 -1.70
CA TRP A 19 -2.19 10.52 -2.92
C TRP A 19 -2.36 9.02 -2.61
N PHE A 20 -1.57 8.44 -1.72
CA PHE A 20 -1.71 7.02 -1.34
C PHE A 20 -3.10 6.69 -0.82
N ARG A 21 -3.67 7.55 0.02
CA ARG A 21 -5.03 7.39 0.51
C ARG A 21 -6.04 7.32 -0.65
N THR A 22 -5.99 8.30 -1.55
CA THR A 22 -6.89 8.35 -2.70
C THR A 22 -6.76 7.11 -3.60
N GLU A 23 -5.53 6.64 -3.87
CA GLU A 23 -5.33 5.42 -4.66
C GLU A 23 -5.90 4.17 -3.98
N LEU A 24 -5.67 4.00 -2.67
CA LEU A 24 -6.19 2.86 -1.91
C LEU A 24 -7.72 2.89 -1.83
N GLU A 25 -8.32 4.06 -1.60
CA GLU A 25 -9.78 4.25 -1.57
C GLU A 25 -10.42 3.93 -2.93
N GLN A 26 -9.76 4.26 -4.04
CA GLN A 26 -10.26 3.96 -5.39
C GLN A 26 -10.20 2.48 -5.76
N LEU A 27 -9.23 1.74 -5.21
CA LEU A 27 -9.10 0.30 -5.44
C LEU A 27 -10.16 -0.50 -4.68
N ALA A 28 -10.74 0.06 -3.60
CA ALA A 28 -11.84 -0.53 -2.84
C ALA A 28 -11.60 -1.96 -2.30
N THR A 29 -10.34 -2.35 -2.13
CA THR A 29 -9.89 -3.64 -1.58
C THR A 29 -9.75 -3.61 -0.08
N LEU A 30 -9.33 -2.48 0.48
CA LEU A 30 -9.15 -2.26 1.92
C LEU A 30 -10.25 -1.38 2.48
N ASP A 31 -10.63 -1.65 3.72
CA ASP A 31 -11.51 -0.77 4.47
C ASP A 31 -10.77 0.50 4.93
N ALA A 32 -11.55 1.52 5.29
CA ALA A 32 -11.02 2.83 5.68
C ALA A 32 -10.18 2.81 6.97
N GLU A 33 -10.43 1.89 7.89
CA GLU A 33 -9.65 1.72 9.12
C GLU A 33 -8.27 1.16 8.80
N THR A 34 -8.21 0.12 7.96
CA THR A 34 -6.95 -0.46 7.50
C THR A 34 -6.12 0.56 6.71
N ILE A 35 -6.74 1.35 5.82
CA ILE A 35 -6.07 2.44 5.10
C ILE A 35 -5.51 3.49 6.07
N THR A 36 -6.29 3.88 7.10
CA THR A 36 -5.85 4.83 8.11
C THR A 36 -4.65 4.29 8.87
N LYS A 37 -4.69 3.02 9.26
CA LYS A 37 -3.63 2.34 10.00
C LYS A 37 -2.32 2.31 9.20
N VAL A 38 -2.33 1.84 7.96
CA VAL A 38 -1.09 1.73 7.14
C VAL A 38 -0.46 3.08 6.81
N LEU A 39 -1.25 4.16 6.79
CA LEU A 39 -0.76 5.51 6.52
C LEU A 39 -0.29 6.26 7.78
N ASP A 40 -0.57 5.75 8.97
CA ASP A 40 -0.10 6.33 10.24
C ASP A 40 1.31 5.84 10.59
N ALA A 41 2.31 6.40 9.91
CA ALA A 41 3.73 6.05 10.11
C ALA A 41 4.25 6.32 11.55
N ALA A 42 3.53 7.11 12.36
CA ALA A 42 3.92 7.33 13.75
C ALA A 42 3.56 6.16 14.67
N HIS A 43 2.53 5.38 14.30
CA HIS A 43 1.97 4.31 15.14
C HIS A 43 1.98 2.93 14.49
N THR A 44 2.27 2.84 13.19
CA THR A 44 2.31 1.58 12.46
C THR A 44 3.74 1.23 12.09
N ASP A 45 4.20 0.09 12.60
CA ASP A 45 5.53 -0.43 12.28
C ASP A 45 5.57 -1.17 10.95
N HIS A 46 6.78 -1.32 10.41
CA HIS A 46 7.03 -1.99 9.14
C HIS A 46 6.49 -3.43 9.11
N THR A 47 6.61 -4.16 10.22
CA THR A 47 6.12 -5.54 10.33
C THR A 47 4.61 -5.64 10.20
N THR A 48 3.88 -4.67 10.73
CA THR A 48 2.42 -4.57 10.55
C THR A 48 2.06 -4.31 9.10
N VAL A 49 2.77 -3.40 8.42
CA VAL A 49 2.54 -3.14 6.99
C VAL A 49 2.85 -4.37 6.14
N LEU A 50 3.94 -5.09 6.44
CA LEU A 50 4.26 -6.34 5.75
C LEU A 50 3.21 -7.43 5.97
N SER A 51 2.61 -7.50 7.16
CA SER A 51 1.55 -8.47 7.45
C SER A 51 0.30 -8.16 6.61
N ILE A 52 -0.10 -6.89 6.54
CA ILE A 52 -1.23 -6.46 5.69
C ILE A 52 -0.94 -6.70 4.21
N ILE A 53 0.31 -6.50 3.76
CA ILE A 53 0.72 -6.83 2.39
C ILE A 53 0.59 -8.35 2.12
N ALA A 54 0.93 -9.19 3.09
CA ALA A 54 0.77 -10.63 2.96
C ALA A 54 -0.71 -11.00 2.84
N ASP A 55 -1.57 -10.46 3.70
CA ASP A 55 -3.01 -10.67 3.64
C ASP A 55 -3.59 -10.27 2.26
N CYS A 56 -3.20 -9.10 1.73
CA CYS A 56 -3.60 -8.68 0.39
C CYS A 56 -3.10 -9.61 -0.74
N LEU A 57 -1.94 -10.25 -0.57
CA LEU A 57 -1.41 -11.20 -1.54
C LEU A 57 -2.18 -12.52 -1.48
N ASP A 58 -2.53 -12.97 -0.29
CA ASP A 58 -3.34 -14.17 -0.09
C ASP A 58 -4.69 -14.01 -0.79
N GLU A 59 -5.38 -12.87 -0.61
CA GLU A 59 -6.62 -12.54 -1.34
C GLU A 59 -6.41 -12.55 -2.87
N ALA A 60 -5.31 -11.96 -3.35
CA ALA A 60 -4.99 -11.96 -4.78
C ALA A 60 -4.83 -13.38 -5.35
N TYR A 61 -4.21 -14.28 -4.58
CA TYR A 61 -4.01 -15.68 -4.97
C TYR A 61 -5.30 -16.49 -4.89
N GLU A 62 -6.16 -16.23 -3.92
CA GLU A 62 -7.47 -16.86 -3.83
C GLU A 62 -8.33 -16.53 -5.05
N PHE A 63 -8.35 -15.26 -5.47
CA PHE A 63 -9.03 -14.86 -6.70
C PHE A 63 -8.41 -15.46 -7.96
N GLU A 64 -7.08 -15.62 -8.03
CA GLU A 64 -6.43 -16.33 -9.14
C GLU A 64 -6.88 -17.80 -9.22
N ALA A 65 -6.93 -18.48 -8.08
CA ALA A 65 -7.39 -19.86 -8.01
C ALA A 65 -8.86 -20.00 -8.44
N GLN A 66 -9.73 -19.11 -7.97
CA GLN A 66 -11.15 -19.06 -8.38
C GLN A 66 -11.30 -18.76 -9.87
N ALA A 67 -10.48 -17.85 -10.43
CA ALA A 67 -10.51 -17.54 -11.85
C ALA A 67 -10.14 -18.74 -12.72
N ASP A 68 -9.15 -19.52 -12.29
CA ASP A 68 -8.73 -20.73 -12.99
C ASP A 68 -9.79 -21.82 -12.89
N GLU A 69 -10.41 -22.02 -11.72
CA GLU A 69 -11.53 -22.94 -11.55
C GLU A 69 -12.72 -22.56 -12.45
N ALA A 70 -13.15 -21.30 -12.43
CA ALA A 70 -14.24 -20.79 -13.27
C ALA A 70 -13.95 -20.95 -14.76
N SER A 71 -12.68 -20.75 -15.17
CA SER A 71 -12.26 -20.96 -16.55
C SER A 71 -12.39 -22.43 -16.97
N THR A 72 -12.09 -23.37 -16.06
CA THR A 72 -12.20 -24.82 -16.34
C THR A 72 -13.66 -25.31 -16.43
N THR A 73 -14.57 -24.68 -15.69
CA THR A 73 -16.00 -25.00 -15.72
C THR A 73 -16.76 -24.27 -16.83
N GLY A 74 -16.09 -23.36 -17.54
CA GLY A 74 -16.64 -22.59 -18.65
C GLY A 74 -17.39 -21.32 -18.23
N ASP A 75 -17.32 -20.93 -16.96
CA ASP A 75 -17.88 -19.68 -16.44
C ASP A 75 -16.92 -18.52 -16.67
N ASN A 76 -16.90 -18.04 -17.92
CA ASN A 76 -15.96 -17.00 -18.35
C ASN A 76 -16.21 -15.64 -17.69
N ASP A 77 -17.46 -15.32 -17.36
CA ASP A 77 -17.82 -14.05 -16.73
C ASP A 77 -17.30 -14.01 -15.29
N HIS A 78 -17.50 -15.10 -14.53
CA HIS A 78 -16.94 -15.21 -13.19
C HIS A 78 -15.41 -15.25 -13.21
N ALA A 79 -14.81 -15.98 -14.17
CA ALA A 79 -13.36 -15.99 -14.34
C ALA A 79 -12.80 -14.59 -14.60
N GLN A 80 -13.48 -13.78 -15.44
CA GLN A 80 -13.06 -12.41 -15.72
C GLN A 80 -13.18 -11.52 -14.48
N PHE A 81 -14.27 -11.66 -13.72
CA PHE A 81 -14.46 -10.96 -12.46
C PHE A 81 -13.32 -11.26 -11.47
N CYS A 82 -13.02 -12.53 -11.21
CA CYS A 82 -11.95 -12.92 -10.30
C CYS A 82 -10.57 -12.40 -10.75
N ARG A 83 -10.30 -12.36 -12.06
CA ARG A 83 -9.05 -11.75 -12.58
C ARG A 83 -8.98 -10.24 -12.31
N GLN A 84 -10.10 -9.52 -12.38
CA GLN A 84 -10.15 -8.09 -12.06
C GLN A 84 -9.90 -7.86 -10.57
N GLU A 85 -10.54 -8.66 -9.71
CA GLU A 85 -10.35 -8.58 -8.25
C GLU A 85 -8.88 -8.85 -7.88
N SER A 86 -8.28 -9.94 -8.38
CA SER A 86 -6.86 -10.23 -8.15
C SER A 86 -5.94 -9.09 -8.61
N ALA A 87 -6.23 -8.48 -9.76
CA ALA A 87 -5.47 -7.32 -10.26
C ALA A 87 -5.59 -6.11 -9.33
N ALA A 88 -6.79 -5.84 -8.76
CA ALA A 88 -7.01 -4.78 -7.79
C ALA A 88 -6.22 -5.02 -6.50
N TRP A 89 -6.21 -6.26 -5.99
CA TRP A 89 -5.39 -6.64 -4.82
C TRP A 89 -3.89 -6.46 -5.07
N ARG A 90 -3.39 -6.87 -6.24
CA ARG A 90 -1.98 -6.65 -6.63
C ARG A 90 -1.61 -5.18 -6.78
N ALA A 91 -2.53 -4.35 -7.29
CA ALA A 91 -2.35 -2.90 -7.35
C ALA A 91 -2.28 -2.31 -5.93
N THR A 92 -3.13 -2.78 -5.02
CA THR A 92 -3.13 -2.38 -3.60
C THR A 92 -1.79 -2.66 -2.95
N VAL A 93 -1.26 -3.88 -3.10
CA VAL A 93 0.08 -4.26 -2.62
C VAL A 93 1.17 -3.34 -3.18
N THR A 94 1.05 -2.94 -4.44
CA THR A 94 2.01 -2.02 -5.07
C THR A 94 1.99 -0.65 -4.39
N VAL A 95 0.80 -0.08 -4.15
CA VAL A 95 0.65 1.21 -3.44
C VAL A 95 1.20 1.12 -2.02
N LEU A 96 0.85 0.06 -1.27
CA LEU A 96 1.34 -0.17 0.10
C LEU A 96 2.87 -0.25 0.17
N ARG A 97 3.51 -0.97 -0.77
CA ARG A 97 4.98 -1.06 -0.84
C ARG A 97 5.64 0.27 -1.13
N ILE A 98 5.05 1.10 -2.00
CA ILE A 98 5.57 2.44 -2.30
C ILE A 98 5.42 3.35 -1.08
N ALA A 99 4.30 3.26 -0.36
CA ALA A 99 4.05 4.01 0.87
C ALA A 99 5.07 3.64 1.97
N ASP A 100 5.23 2.34 2.26
CA ASP A 100 6.19 1.84 3.25
C ASP A 100 7.62 2.26 2.92
N ALA A 101 8.05 2.11 1.67
CA ALA A 101 9.39 2.49 1.25
C ALA A 101 9.66 3.99 1.46
N ARG A 102 8.68 4.86 1.19
CA ARG A 102 8.80 6.31 1.41
C ARG A 102 8.83 6.66 2.90
N GLN A 103 7.93 6.11 3.70
CA GLN A 103 7.88 6.34 5.14
C GLN A 103 9.20 5.91 5.81
N ARG A 104 9.79 4.78 5.38
CA ARG A 104 11.07 4.29 5.90
C ARG A 104 12.28 5.08 5.44
N GLY A 105 12.23 5.66 4.24
CA GLY A 105 13.27 6.54 3.71
C GLY A 105 13.50 7.79 4.58
N ASP A 106 12.44 8.29 5.23
CA ASP A 106 12.50 9.46 6.11
C ASP A 106 13.08 9.13 7.50
N HIS A 107 12.77 7.95 8.05
CA HIS A 107 13.31 7.50 9.34
C HIS A 107 14.84 7.32 9.33
N GLY A 108 15.45 7.03 8.18
CA GLY A 108 16.91 6.90 8.04
C GLY A 108 17.65 8.25 8.09
N ALA A 109 17.03 9.32 7.59
CA ALA A 109 17.62 10.66 7.53
C ALA A 109 17.53 11.41 8.87
N GLY A 110 16.43 11.22 9.61
CA GLY A 110 16.22 11.86 10.93
C GLY A 110 17.15 11.36 12.03
N ARG A 111 17.53 10.07 12.01
CA ARG A 111 18.37 9.45 13.06
C ARG A 111 19.86 9.83 12.97
N SER A 112 20.31 10.30 11.81
CA SER A 112 21.72 10.64 11.55
C SER A 112 22.11 12.07 11.98
N ARG A 113 21.16 12.89 12.47
CA ARG A 113 21.39 14.30 12.85
C ARG A 113 21.62 14.55 14.34
N ASN A 114 21.60 13.53 15.20
CA ASN A 114 21.70 13.68 16.66
C ASN A 114 22.98 13.09 17.28
N ILE A 115 24.09 13.08 16.54
CA ILE A 115 25.40 12.72 17.10
C ILE A 115 26.36 13.89 16.87
N ALA A 116 26.37 14.84 17.81
CA ALA A 116 27.40 15.86 17.96
C ALA A 116 27.46 16.30 19.43
#